data_AF-A0AAV2SA02-F1
#
_entry.id   AF-A0AAV2SA02-F1
#
_cell.length_a   1.000
_cell.length_b   1.000
_cell.length_c   1.000
_cell.angle_alpha   90.00
_cell.angle_beta   90.00
_cell.angle_gamma   90.00
#
_symmetry.space_group_name_H-M   'P 1'
#
loop_
_entity.id
_entity.type
_entity.pdbx_description
1 polymer ?
#
loop_
_entity_poly.entity_id
_entity_poly.type
_entity_poly.pdbx_seq_one_letter_code
_entity_poly.pdbx_strand_id
1 'polypeptide(L)'
;GAPPTLNEINLYTTAGDLKRLEEFVNHQCDAAFIVDILPAISKLYFLGKFPSFKLKPVQAAILCGTGIQRKNAGDVAAELGVERGIVMSQMHKLIKDLTQQLRELRKSAATMIQEDGHQGFAADVEASLKETAKARLEREPEDREKVTQLIDVQHFGIKTWEQEITKSKDG
;
A
#
# COMPACT_ATOMS: atom_id res chain seq x y z
N GLY A 1 -9.70 12.27 -15.88
CA GLY A 1 -8.26 12.06 -16.17
C GLY A 1 -7.89 10.64 -15.79
N ALA A 2 -6.70 10.19 -16.17
CA ALA A 2 -6.14 8.94 -15.64
C ALA A 2 -6.07 9.01 -14.09
N PRO A 3 -6.29 7.89 -13.39
CA PRO A 3 -6.17 7.86 -11.94
C PRO A 3 -4.72 8.23 -11.53
N PRO A 4 -4.52 9.15 -10.57
CA PRO A 4 -3.20 9.54 -10.11
C PRO A 4 -2.49 8.37 -9.42
N THR A 5 -1.17 8.29 -9.61
CA THR A 5 -0.33 7.37 -8.86
C THR A 5 -0.14 7.85 -7.42
N LEU A 6 0.30 6.95 -6.52
CA LEU A 6 0.52 7.32 -5.12
C LEU A 6 1.57 8.43 -4.98
N ASN A 7 2.62 8.41 -5.82
CA ASN A 7 3.65 9.43 -5.84
C ASN A 7 3.11 10.80 -6.25
N GLU A 8 2.19 10.86 -7.22
CA GLU A 8 1.52 12.10 -7.58
C GLU A 8 0.70 12.66 -6.42
N ILE A 9 -0.05 11.81 -5.71
CA ILE A 9 -0.86 12.23 -4.56
C ILE A 9 0.03 12.77 -3.44
N ASN A 10 1.16 12.10 -3.19
CA ASN A 10 2.14 12.48 -2.16
C ASN A 10 2.86 13.79 -2.46
N LEU A 11 2.93 14.21 -3.73
CA LEU A 11 3.49 15.51 -4.12
C LEU A 11 2.63 16.68 -3.63
N TYR A 12 1.31 16.49 -3.59
CA TYR A 12 0.37 17.54 -3.18
C TYR A 12 -0.05 17.43 -1.72
N THR A 13 -0.11 16.22 -1.15
CA THR A 13 -0.68 15.99 0.18
C THR A 13 0.09 14.89 0.91
N THR A 14 0.32 15.07 2.21
CA THR A 14 1.00 14.10 3.09
C THR A 14 0.01 13.27 3.92
N ALA A 15 0.48 12.20 4.57
CA ALA A 15 -0.33 11.45 5.53
C ALA A 15 -0.83 12.33 6.69
N GLY A 16 0.01 13.27 7.16
CA GLY A 16 -0.35 14.23 8.20
C GLY A 16 -1.46 15.18 7.75
N ASP A 17 -1.46 15.61 6.49
CA ASP A 17 -2.51 16.50 5.96
C ASP A 17 -3.88 15.83 5.99
N LEU A 18 -3.95 14.55 5.64
CA LEU A 18 -5.21 13.79 5.70
C LEU A 18 -5.74 13.74 7.13
N LYS A 19 -4.87 13.49 8.10
CA LYS A 19 -5.24 13.50 9.52
C LYS A 19 -5.75 14.87 9.97
N ARG A 20 -5.09 15.97 9.57
CA ARG A 20 -5.53 17.34 9.87
C ARG A 20 -6.92 17.64 9.29
N LEU A 21 -7.21 17.16 8.08
CA LEU A 21 -8.55 17.30 7.48
C LEU A 21 -9.61 16.49 8.24
N GLU A 22 -9.28 15.28 8.70
CA GLU A 22 -10.16 14.45 9.53
C GLU A 22 -10.44 15.12 10.88
N GLU A 23 -9.44 15.69 11.53
CA GLU A 23 -9.57 16.47 12.75
C GLU A 23 -10.53 17.67 12.55
N PHE A 24 -10.41 18.38 11.43
CA PHE A 24 -11.31 19.49 11.10
C PHE A 24 -12.76 19.03 10.88
N VAL A 25 -12.96 17.95 10.12
CA VAL A 25 -14.29 17.37 9.85
C VAL A 25 -14.95 16.88 11.15
N ASN A 26 -14.15 16.43 12.12
CA ASN A 26 -14.63 16.00 13.43
C ASN A 26 -14.73 17.14 14.46
N HIS A 27 -14.61 18.41 14.03
CA HIS A 27 -14.65 19.59 14.90
C HIS A 27 -13.57 19.62 16.00
N GLN A 28 -12.43 18.95 15.79
CA GLN A 28 -11.31 18.91 16.73
C GLN A 28 -10.31 20.04 16.49
N CYS A 29 -10.37 20.70 15.33
CA CYS A 29 -9.55 21.87 15.02
C CYS A 29 -10.31 22.91 14.19
N ASP A 30 -9.83 24.15 14.25
CA ASP A 30 -10.40 25.27 13.49
C ASP A 30 -9.96 25.26 12.03
N ALA A 31 -10.75 25.94 11.17
CA ALA A 31 -10.46 26.06 9.74
C ALA A 31 -9.05 26.62 9.45
N ALA A 32 -8.49 27.44 10.35
CA ALA A 32 -7.14 27.99 10.23
C ALA A 32 -6.04 26.92 10.13
N PHE A 33 -6.26 25.72 10.69
CA PHE A 33 -5.28 24.62 10.70
C PHE A 33 -5.19 23.84 9.38
N ILE A 34 -6.13 24.06 8.46
CA ILE A 34 -6.20 23.36 7.17
C ILE A 34 -6.07 24.30 5.97
N VAL A 35 -5.99 25.62 6.19
CA VAL A 35 -5.94 26.63 5.11
C VAL A 35 -4.71 26.42 4.22
N ASP A 36 -3.59 25.97 4.77
CA ASP A 36 -2.37 25.64 4.02
C ASP A 36 -2.56 24.45 3.06
N ILE A 37 -3.48 23.54 3.40
CA ILE A 37 -3.76 22.31 2.65
C ILE A 37 -4.75 22.57 1.51
N LEU A 38 -5.69 23.52 1.69
CA LEU A 38 -6.77 23.80 0.73
C LEU A 38 -6.27 24.07 -0.71
N PRO A 39 -5.21 24.86 -0.95
CA PRO A 39 -4.70 25.08 -2.31
C PRO A 39 -4.25 23.78 -2.99
N ALA A 40 -3.64 22.85 -2.25
CA ALA A 40 -3.15 21.60 -2.81
C ALA A 40 -4.30 20.65 -3.18
N ILE A 41 -5.30 20.52 -2.30
CA ILE A 41 -6.51 19.72 -2.57
C ILE A 41 -7.29 20.31 -3.73
N SER A 42 -7.40 21.65 -3.78
CA SER A 42 -8.07 22.35 -4.88
C SER A 42 -7.41 22.07 -6.22
N LYS A 43 -6.07 22.09 -6.27
CA LYS A 43 -5.33 21.71 -7.48
C LYS A 43 -5.63 20.27 -7.91
N LEU A 44 -5.57 19.31 -6.99
CA LEU A 44 -5.93 17.91 -7.29
C LEU A 44 -7.35 17.80 -7.87
N TYR A 45 -8.30 18.52 -7.29
CA TYR A 45 -9.68 18.54 -7.76
C TYR A 45 -9.81 19.13 -9.18
N PHE A 46 -9.32 20.35 -9.41
CA PHE A 46 -9.45 21.03 -10.70
C PHE A 46 -8.59 20.41 -11.81
N LEU A 47 -7.52 19.70 -11.47
CA LEU A 47 -6.74 18.89 -12.42
C LEU A 47 -7.44 17.56 -12.78
N GLY A 48 -8.63 17.29 -12.24
CA GLY A 48 -9.40 16.10 -12.57
C GLY A 48 -8.76 14.80 -12.08
N LYS A 49 -8.00 14.88 -10.99
CA LYS A 49 -7.37 13.72 -10.33
C LYS A 49 -8.34 12.91 -9.49
N PHE A 50 -9.58 13.38 -9.32
CA PHE A 50 -10.69 12.60 -8.76
C PHE A 50 -11.68 12.20 -9.89
N PRO A 51 -11.48 11.04 -10.54
CA PRO A 51 -12.21 10.70 -11.77
C PRO A 51 -13.72 10.49 -11.58
N SER A 52 -14.15 9.98 -10.43
CA SER A 52 -15.56 9.65 -10.14
C SER A 52 -16.25 10.66 -9.23
N PHE A 53 -15.57 11.74 -8.84
CA PHE A 53 -16.07 12.71 -7.88
C PHE A 53 -16.25 14.08 -8.53
N LYS A 54 -17.47 14.62 -8.43
CA LYS A 54 -17.79 15.96 -8.91
C LYS A 54 -18.53 16.71 -7.82
N LEU A 55 -18.00 17.87 -7.47
CA LEU A 55 -18.63 18.80 -6.55
C LEU A 55 -19.83 19.49 -7.21
N LYS A 56 -20.80 19.86 -6.38
CA LYS A 56 -21.89 20.75 -6.81
C LYS A 56 -21.28 22.09 -7.26
N PRO A 57 -21.87 22.80 -8.24
CA PRO A 57 -21.34 24.06 -8.75
C PRO A 57 -20.99 25.08 -7.65
N VAL A 58 -21.87 25.22 -6.66
CA VAL A 58 -21.65 26.11 -5.50
C VAL A 58 -20.44 25.69 -4.67
N GLN A 59 -20.28 24.39 -4.40
CA GLN A 59 -19.12 23.87 -3.64
C GLN A 59 -17.81 24.04 -4.43
N ALA A 60 -17.85 23.83 -5.75
CA ALA A 60 -16.70 24.07 -6.62
C ALA A 60 -16.30 25.55 -6.65
N ALA A 61 -17.28 26.47 -6.70
CA ALA A 61 -17.02 27.91 -6.60
C ALA A 61 -16.39 28.29 -5.26
N ILE A 62 -16.91 27.75 -4.15
CA ILE A 62 -16.34 27.95 -2.81
C ILE A 62 -14.90 27.43 -2.74
N LEU A 63 -14.63 26.21 -3.23
CA LEU A 63 -13.28 25.63 -3.28
C LEU A 63 -12.32 26.49 -4.13
N CYS A 64 -12.80 27.03 -5.25
CA CYS A 64 -12.02 27.93 -6.09
C CYS A 64 -11.68 29.23 -5.34
N GLY A 65 -12.67 29.86 -4.69
CA GLY A 65 -12.50 31.09 -3.93
C GLY A 65 -11.54 30.94 -2.76
N THR A 66 -11.75 29.93 -1.90
CA THR A 66 -10.95 29.76 -0.68
C THR A 66 -9.61 29.06 -0.95
N GLY A 67 -9.57 28.09 -1.87
CA GLY A 67 -8.38 27.29 -2.13
C GLY A 67 -7.45 27.87 -3.19
N ILE A 68 -7.96 28.17 -4.38
CA ILE A 68 -7.13 28.69 -5.50
C ILE A 68 -6.89 30.20 -5.37
N GLN A 69 -7.96 30.97 -5.15
CA GLN A 69 -7.90 32.43 -5.07
C GLN A 69 -7.48 32.93 -3.68
N ARG A 70 -7.43 32.05 -2.68
CA ARG A 70 -7.04 32.34 -1.30
C ARG A 70 -7.84 33.49 -0.65
N LYS A 71 -9.11 33.61 -1.02
CA LYS A 71 -10.04 34.60 -0.43
C LYS A 71 -10.56 34.11 0.92
N ASN A 72 -10.95 35.05 1.77
CA ASN A 72 -11.59 34.70 3.03
C ASN A 72 -13.06 34.27 2.78
N ALA A 73 -13.65 33.54 3.72
CA ALA A 73 -15.03 33.05 3.57
C ALA A 73 -16.08 34.18 3.46
N GLY A 74 -15.79 35.37 4.01
CA GLY A 74 -16.65 36.55 3.90
C GLY A 74 -16.64 37.15 2.49
N ASP A 75 -15.46 37.28 1.87
CA ASP A 75 -15.32 37.78 0.50
C ASP A 75 -16.03 36.85 -0.49
N VAL A 76 -15.84 35.52 -0.32
CA VAL A 76 -16.54 34.51 -1.12
C VAL A 76 -18.05 34.59 -0.92
N ALA A 77 -18.51 34.87 0.31
CA ALA A 77 -19.94 35.03 0.59
C ALA A 77 -20.52 36.26 -0.10
N ALA A 78 -19.80 37.39 -0.08
CA ALA A 78 -20.19 38.61 -0.77
C ALA A 78 -20.28 38.43 -2.29
N GLU A 79 -19.32 37.72 -2.89
CA GLU A 79 -19.29 37.44 -4.33
C GLU A 79 -20.41 36.49 -4.78
N LEU A 80 -20.76 35.51 -3.94
CA LEU A 80 -21.84 34.57 -4.20
C LEU A 80 -23.22 35.12 -3.85
N GLY A 81 -23.30 36.29 -3.19
CA GLY A 81 -24.56 36.88 -2.73
C GLY A 81 -25.25 36.05 -1.65
N VAL A 82 -24.48 35.34 -0.81
CA VAL A 82 -24.99 34.47 0.26
C VAL A 82 -24.46 34.88 1.63
N GLU A 83 -25.06 34.37 2.69
CA GLU A 83 -24.57 34.60 4.05
C GLU A 83 -23.25 33.82 4.31
N ARG A 84 -22.32 34.44 5.05
CA ARG A 84 -21.05 33.81 5.46
C ARG A 84 -21.25 32.45 6.14
N GLY A 85 -22.29 32.30 6.96
CA GLY A 85 -22.60 31.04 7.63
C GLY A 85 -22.88 29.90 6.65
N ILE A 86 -23.54 30.20 5.52
CA ILE A 86 -23.82 29.23 4.46
C ILE A 86 -22.51 28.77 3.79
N VAL A 87 -21.60 29.71 3.48
CA VAL A 87 -20.29 29.37 2.92
C VAL A 87 -19.51 28.45 3.85
N MET A 88 -19.47 28.74 5.15
CA MET A 88 -18.79 27.90 6.14
C MET A 88 -19.41 26.50 6.24
N SER A 89 -20.75 26.41 6.25
CA SER A 89 -21.46 25.13 6.27
C SER A 89 -21.15 24.29 5.02
N GLN A 90 -21.18 24.91 3.84
CA GLN A 90 -20.86 24.25 2.58
C GLN A 90 -19.38 23.87 2.50
N MET A 91 -18.49 24.69 3.02
CA MET A 91 -17.06 24.41 3.10
C MET A 91 -16.77 23.20 3.99
N HIS A 92 -17.44 23.07 5.14
CA HIS A 92 -17.32 21.87 5.97
C HIS A 92 -17.79 20.61 5.24
N LYS A 93 -18.96 20.65 4.58
CA LYS A 93 -19.48 19.52 3.78
C LYS A 93 -18.52 19.15 2.64
N LEU A 94 -18.05 20.15 1.91
CA LEU A 94 -17.05 20.03 0.85
C LEU A 94 -15.77 19.33 1.35
N ILE A 95 -15.21 19.78 2.48
CA ILE A 95 -13.98 19.21 3.03
C ILE A 95 -14.22 17.77 3.47
N LYS A 96 -15.36 17.47 4.10
CA LYS A 96 -15.75 16.09 4.44
C LYS A 96 -15.76 15.18 3.22
N ASP A 97 -16.42 15.60 2.15
CA ASP A 97 -16.50 14.83 0.91
C ASP A 97 -15.10 14.65 0.29
N LEU A 98 -14.30 15.71 0.23
CA LEU A 98 -12.91 15.65 -0.28
C LEU A 98 -12.00 14.74 0.54
N THR A 99 -12.10 14.78 1.88
CA THR A 99 -11.31 13.92 2.78
C THR A 99 -11.65 12.45 2.53
N GLN A 100 -12.93 12.11 2.39
CA GLN A 100 -13.35 10.75 2.08
C GLN A 100 -12.78 10.30 0.72
N GLN A 101 -12.91 11.13 -0.30
CA GLN A 101 -12.42 10.82 -1.64
C GLN A 101 -10.89 10.72 -1.69
N LEU A 102 -10.17 11.56 -0.94
CA LEU A 102 -8.71 11.51 -0.85
C LEU A 102 -8.25 10.20 -0.18
N ARG A 103 -8.98 9.74 0.84
CA ARG A 103 -8.72 8.46 1.50
C ARG A 103 -8.94 7.27 0.55
N GLU A 104 -10.06 7.26 -0.17
CA GLU A 104 -10.37 6.24 -1.18
C GLU A 104 -9.31 6.22 -2.29
N LEU A 105 -8.92 7.40 -2.77
CA LEU A 105 -7.90 7.57 -3.80
C LEU A 105 -6.52 7.08 -3.38
N ARG A 106 -6.10 7.36 -2.13
CA ARG A 106 -4.83 6.82 -1.61
C ARG A 106 -4.87 5.31 -1.45
N LYS A 107 -5.99 4.76 -1.00
CA LYS A 107 -6.17 3.33 -0.84
C LYS A 107 -6.06 2.62 -2.19
N SER A 108 -6.75 3.13 -3.22
CA SER A 108 -6.70 2.54 -4.57
C SER A 108 -5.30 2.63 -5.19
N ALA A 109 -4.62 3.77 -5.04
CA ALA A 109 -3.26 3.96 -5.52
C ALA A 109 -2.24 3.05 -4.80
N ALA A 110 -2.44 2.75 -3.51
CA ALA A 110 -1.58 1.84 -2.76
C ALA A 110 -1.77 0.37 -3.19
N THR A 111 -3.00 -0.08 -3.47
CA THR A 111 -3.25 -1.43 -3.98
C THR A 111 -2.60 -1.67 -5.34
N MET A 112 -2.55 -0.66 -6.23
CA MET A 112 -1.87 -0.79 -7.52
C MET A 112 -0.36 -1.05 -7.38
N ILE A 113 0.30 -0.45 -6.39
CA ILE A 113 1.72 -0.71 -6.11
C ILE A 113 1.95 -2.15 -5.61
N GLN A 114 1.00 -2.67 -4.83
CA GLN A 114 1.09 -4.04 -4.34
C GLN A 114 0.92 -5.07 -5.47
N GLU A 115 0.02 -4.86 -6.41
CA GLU A 115 -0.19 -5.79 -7.53
C GLU A 115 1.05 -5.90 -8.43
N ASP A 116 1.73 -4.79 -8.72
CA ASP A 116 2.97 -4.79 -9.50
C ASP A 116 4.15 -5.45 -8.76
N GLY A 117 4.25 -5.26 -7.44
CA GLY A 117 5.34 -5.81 -6.62
C GLY A 117 5.21 -7.32 -6.31
N HIS A 118 3.99 -7.83 -6.18
CA HIS A 118 3.77 -9.25 -5.86
C HIS A 118 3.99 -10.17 -7.06
N GLN A 119 3.74 -9.72 -8.29
CA GLN A 119 3.98 -10.56 -9.47
C GLN A 119 5.47 -10.84 -9.69
N GLY A 120 6.35 -9.86 -9.43
CA GLY A 120 7.81 -10.06 -9.53
C GLY A 120 8.35 -10.92 -8.38
N PHE A 121 8.02 -10.58 -7.14
CA PHE A 121 8.59 -11.28 -5.98
C PHE A 121 8.07 -12.71 -5.83
N ALA A 122 6.78 -12.97 -6.09
CA ALA A 122 6.24 -14.33 -6.02
C ALA A 122 6.83 -15.23 -7.13
N ALA A 123 7.00 -14.70 -8.34
CA ALA A 123 7.62 -15.43 -9.44
C ALA A 123 9.10 -15.73 -9.16
N ASP A 124 9.86 -14.77 -8.59
CA ASP A 124 11.27 -14.98 -8.21
C ASP A 124 11.42 -16.01 -7.09
N VAL A 125 10.56 -15.95 -6.06
CA VAL A 125 10.55 -16.94 -4.97
C VAL A 125 10.16 -18.33 -5.50
N GLU A 126 9.17 -18.42 -6.40
CA GLU A 126 8.76 -19.70 -6.99
C GLU A 126 9.86 -20.29 -7.89
N ALA A 127 10.53 -19.47 -8.68
CA ALA A 127 11.67 -19.88 -9.51
C ALA A 127 12.83 -20.40 -8.64
N SER A 128 13.17 -19.69 -7.57
CA SER A 128 14.24 -20.10 -6.65
C SER A 128 13.90 -21.38 -5.87
N LEU A 129 12.63 -21.57 -5.51
CA LEU A 129 12.15 -22.81 -4.86
C LEU A 129 12.19 -24.01 -5.82
N LYS A 130 11.81 -23.81 -7.10
CA LYS A 130 11.92 -24.87 -8.13
C LYS A 130 13.37 -25.24 -8.43
N GLU A 131 14.26 -24.27 -8.51
CA GLU A 131 15.69 -24.50 -8.74
C GLU A 131 16.33 -25.27 -7.57
N THR A 132 16.05 -24.87 -6.33
CA THR A 132 16.56 -25.56 -5.13
C THR A 132 15.98 -26.97 -4.97
N ALA A 133 14.71 -27.18 -5.31
CA ALA A 133 14.09 -28.51 -5.34
C ALA A 133 14.74 -29.43 -6.39
N LYS A 134 15.03 -28.90 -7.59
CA LYS A 134 15.66 -29.66 -8.68
C LYS A 134 17.11 -30.04 -8.35
N ALA A 135 17.90 -29.09 -7.83
CA ALA A 135 19.28 -29.33 -7.43
C ALA A 135 19.40 -30.38 -6.30
N ARG A 136 18.38 -30.47 -5.43
CA ARG A 136 18.32 -31.49 -4.37
C ARG A 136 18.01 -32.88 -4.93
N LEU A 137 17.12 -32.96 -5.91
CA LEU A 137 16.76 -34.22 -6.58
C LEU A 137 17.93 -34.79 -7.40
N GLU A 138 18.71 -33.90 -8.05
CA GLU A 138 19.89 -34.27 -8.84
C GLU A 138 21.07 -34.75 -7.97
N ARG A 139 21.17 -34.26 -6.71
CA ARG A 139 22.18 -34.73 -5.75
C ARG A 139 21.80 -36.00 -5.01
N GLU A 140 20.52 -36.36 -5.00
CA GLU A 140 20.00 -37.55 -4.31
C GLU A 140 20.68 -38.89 -4.72
N PRO A 141 20.98 -39.18 -6.00
CA PRO A 141 21.68 -40.42 -6.36
C PRO A 141 23.14 -40.45 -5.88
N GLU A 142 23.87 -39.34 -5.98
CA GLU A 142 25.25 -39.24 -5.48
C GLU A 142 25.31 -39.36 -3.96
N ASP A 143 24.35 -38.75 -3.26
CA ASP A 143 24.26 -38.83 -1.80
C ASP A 143 23.84 -40.24 -1.34
N ARG A 144 22.98 -40.93 -2.09
CA ARG A 144 22.68 -42.36 -1.85
C ARG A 144 23.92 -43.23 -2.03
N GLU A 145 24.71 -42.99 -3.07
CA GLU A 145 25.93 -43.76 -3.33
C GLU A 145 26.98 -43.54 -2.24
N LYS A 146 27.19 -42.30 -1.79
CA LYS A 146 28.06 -41.98 -0.63
C LYS A 146 27.58 -42.65 0.65
N VAL A 147 26.26 -42.66 0.90
CA VAL A 147 25.68 -43.35 2.06
C VAL A 147 25.90 -44.86 1.96
N THR A 148 25.74 -45.47 0.79
CA THR A 148 26.03 -46.90 0.58
C THR A 148 27.51 -47.22 0.78
N GLN A 149 28.43 -46.36 0.32
CA GLN A 149 29.88 -46.50 0.56
C GLN A 149 30.25 -46.34 2.04
N LEU A 150 29.57 -45.45 2.77
CA LEU A 150 29.75 -45.29 4.22
C LEU A 150 29.16 -46.45 5.03
N ILE A 151 28.10 -47.09 4.52
CA ILE A 151 27.48 -48.30 5.11
C ILE A 151 28.31 -49.56 4.81
N ASP A 152 29.26 -49.52 3.89
CA ASP A 152 30.23 -50.60 3.69
C ASP A 152 31.26 -50.64 4.83
N VAL A 153 30.80 -51.13 5.98
CA VAL A 153 31.59 -51.28 7.22
C VAL A 153 32.63 -52.42 7.10
N GLN A 154 32.66 -53.15 5.99
CA GLN A 154 33.59 -54.27 5.79
C GLN A 154 35.05 -53.82 5.80
N HIS A 155 35.34 -52.59 5.35
CA HIS A 155 36.69 -52.04 5.36
C HIS A 155 37.21 -51.71 6.78
N PHE A 156 36.32 -51.43 7.73
CA PHE A 156 36.68 -51.10 9.12
C PHE A 156 36.83 -52.34 10.03
N GLY A 157 36.70 -53.56 9.49
CA GLY A 157 36.90 -54.80 10.26
C GLY A 157 35.85 -55.05 11.36
N ILE A 158 34.73 -54.33 11.33
CA ILE A 158 33.62 -54.53 12.26
C ILE A 158 32.80 -55.71 11.74
N LYS A 159 32.84 -56.83 12.47
CA LYS A 159 31.99 -57.99 12.18
C LYS A 159 30.52 -57.58 12.26
N THR A 160 29.75 -57.87 11.23
CA THR A 160 28.29 -57.78 11.27
C THR A 160 27.77 -58.74 12.34
N TRP A 161 26.84 -58.29 13.18
CA TRP A 161 26.22 -59.10 14.25
C TRP A 161 25.69 -60.47 13.77
N GLU A 162 25.35 -60.59 12.48
CA GLU A 162 24.96 -61.85 11.83
C GLU A 162 26.06 -62.93 11.82
N GLN A 163 27.34 -62.54 11.78
CA GLN A 163 28.49 -63.47 11.82
C GLN A 163 28.82 -63.94 13.25
N GLU A 164 28.39 -63.22 14.28
CA GLU A 164 28.52 -63.68 15.67
C GLU A 164 27.44 -64.70 16.04
N ILE A 165 26.25 -64.58 15.45
CA ILE A 165 25.11 -65.50 15.71
C ILE A 165 25.36 -66.89 15.12
N THR A 166 26.02 -67.00 13.97
CA THR A 166 26.33 -68.31 13.35
C THR A 166 27.44 -69.05 14.10
N LYS A 167 28.44 -68.34 14.61
CA LYS A 167 29.55 -68.94 15.37
C LYS A 167 29.15 -69.49 16.74
N SER A 168 28.05 -68.99 17.32
CA SER A 168 27.53 -69.44 18.61
C SER A 168 26.58 -70.64 18.52
N LYS A 169 26.23 -71.11 17.31
CA LYS A 169 25.41 -72.31 17.09
C LYS A 169 26.20 -73.58 16.78
N ASP A 170 27.48 -73.44 16.43
CA ASP A 170 28.40 -74.55 16.13
C ASP A 170 29.44 -74.80 17.24
N GLY A 171 29.22 -74.29 18.45
CA GLY A 171 30.09 -74.45 19.63
C GLY A 171 29.37 -75.05 20.82
#